data_AF-A0A178DMA4-F1
#
_entry.id   AF-A0A178DMA4-F1
#
_cell.length_a   1.000
_cell.length_b   1.000
_cell.length_c   1.000
_cell.angle_alpha   90.00
_cell.angle_beta   90.00
_cell.angle_gamma   90.00
#
_symmetry.space_group_name_H-M   'P 1'
#
loop_
_entity.id
_entity.type
_entity.pdbx_description
1 polymer ?
#
loop_
_entity_poly.entity_id
_entity_poly.type
_entity_poly.pdbx_seq_one_letter_code
_entity_poly.pdbx_strand_id
1 'polypeptide(L)'
;MFYEGSLQNGVTMHERIRRDVDFPWPVADSPMMFWSNLGAEEISASGTSYLNRTEAQNVEKIVTRFFKAGVQPGDIGIITPYEGQRSYVVSSMQATGSFKKENYKEVEVASVDAFQGREKDFIILSCVRSNDHQGIGFLSDPRRLNVALTRAKYGLVILGNPKVLSKHPLWHYLLLHFKERNCLVEGPLTNLQQTYRGPQRYQMAYQHANAMTSGRQSSWNGGKPRQEYNDNGSIIGYIPDDVSSVHSSALGGVNDSFSPAIAQGTASSTHSISYRERGTPRTVTNVFLLRPHNR
;
A
#
# COMPACT_ATOMS: atom_id res chain seq x y z
N MET A 1 6.01 -3.52 -11.37
CA MET A 1 6.89 -3.51 -10.20
C MET A 1 7.02 -4.89 -9.56
N PHE A 2 5.94 -5.51 -9.06
CA PHE A 2 6.08 -6.70 -8.18
C PHE A 2 5.93 -8.07 -8.86
N TYR A 3 5.30 -8.14 -10.03
CA TYR A 3 4.92 -9.40 -10.68
C TYR A 3 5.46 -9.54 -12.11
N GLU A 4 6.46 -8.74 -12.49
CA GLU A 4 7.07 -8.78 -13.84
C GLU A 4 6.06 -8.67 -15.01
N GLY A 5 4.89 -8.06 -14.76
CA GLY A 5 3.81 -7.95 -15.77
C GLY A 5 3.00 -9.23 -16.00
N SER A 6 3.23 -10.30 -15.22
CA SER A 6 2.49 -11.56 -15.32
C SER A 6 1.03 -11.47 -14.84
N LEU A 7 0.67 -10.42 -14.11
CA LEU A 7 -0.68 -10.24 -13.59
C LEU A 7 -1.66 -9.89 -14.71
N GLN A 8 -2.72 -10.68 -14.85
CA GLN A 8 -3.79 -10.45 -15.82
C GLN A 8 -5.03 -9.86 -15.15
N ASN A 9 -5.78 -9.05 -15.90
CA ASN A 9 -6.99 -8.41 -15.40
C ASN A 9 -8.21 -9.31 -15.65
N GLY A 10 -8.81 -9.83 -14.58
CA GLY A 10 -10.07 -10.59 -14.65
C GLY A 10 -11.34 -9.73 -14.73
N VAL A 11 -11.18 -8.40 -14.61
CA VAL A 11 -12.26 -7.41 -14.72
C VAL A 11 -11.79 -6.25 -15.59
N THR A 12 -12.75 -5.58 -16.21
CA THR A 12 -12.54 -4.43 -17.07
C THR A 12 -12.49 -3.13 -16.26
N MET A 13 -11.98 -2.09 -16.90
CA MET A 13 -11.96 -0.75 -16.32
C MET A 13 -13.37 -0.20 -16.09
N HIS A 14 -14.33 -0.48 -16.98
CA HIS A 14 -15.71 -0.02 -16.84
C HIS A 14 -16.40 -0.60 -15.61
N GLU A 15 -16.08 -1.84 -15.23
CA GLU A 15 -16.58 -2.50 -14.01
C GLU A 15 -15.94 -1.96 -12.72
N ARG A 16 -14.92 -1.09 -12.84
CA ARG A 16 -14.19 -0.50 -11.71
C ARG A 16 -14.32 1.01 -11.59
N ILE A 17 -15.15 1.64 -12.43
CA ILE A 17 -15.47 3.07 -12.31
C ILE A 17 -16.84 3.24 -11.65
N ARG A 18 -16.85 3.77 -10.43
CA ARG A 18 -18.07 4.13 -9.68
C ARG A 18 -18.52 5.55 -10.02
N ARG A 19 -19.30 5.69 -11.10
CA ARG A 19 -19.83 7.00 -11.56
C ARG A 19 -20.86 7.61 -10.61
N ASP A 20 -21.44 6.78 -9.74
CA ASP A 20 -22.35 7.18 -8.67
C ASP A 20 -21.64 7.87 -7.50
N VAL A 21 -20.31 7.76 -7.40
CA VAL A 21 -19.51 8.34 -6.32
C VAL A 21 -18.88 9.66 -6.79
N ASP A 22 -19.45 10.79 -6.37
CA ASP A 22 -18.92 12.14 -6.63
C ASP A 22 -17.67 12.44 -5.77
N PHE A 23 -16.54 11.87 -6.16
CA PHE A 23 -15.22 12.13 -5.57
C PHE A 23 -14.31 12.85 -6.57
N PRO A 24 -13.55 13.89 -6.16
CA PRO A 24 -12.74 14.71 -7.06
C PRO A 24 -11.44 14.00 -7.46
N TRP A 25 -11.53 12.91 -8.22
CA TRP A 25 -10.37 12.26 -8.81
C TRP A 25 -9.65 13.22 -9.76
N PRO A 26 -8.31 13.35 -9.69
CA PRO A 26 -7.55 14.22 -10.61
C PRO A 26 -7.76 13.87 -12.08
N VAL A 27 -7.95 12.59 -12.36
CA VAL A 27 -8.29 12.05 -13.67
C VAL A 27 -9.52 11.16 -13.52
N ALA A 28 -10.63 11.52 -14.17
CA ALA A 28 -11.93 10.86 -13.97
C ALA A 28 -11.89 9.34 -14.23
N ASP A 29 -11.11 8.93 -15.20
CA ASP A 29 -10.93 7.54 -15.63
C ASP A 29 -9.80 6.80 -14.87
N SER A 30 -9.19 7.45 -13.87
CA SER A 30 -8.16 6.84 -13.03
C SER A 30 -8.49 7.14 -11.57
N PRO A 31 -9.25 6.27 -10.89
CA PRO A 31 -9.68 6.47 -9.51
C PRO A 31 -8.53 6.23 -8.52
N MET A 32 -7.42 6.93 -8.74
CA MET A 32 -6.27 6.94 -7.86
C MET A 32 -5.65 8.33 -7.80
N MET A 33 -5.11 8.68 -6.64
CA MET A 33 -4.27 9.87 -6.51
C MET A 33 -3.19 9.71 -5.44
N PHE A 34 -2.06 10.35 -5.67
CA PHE A 34 -1.08 10.65 -4.64
C PHE A 34 -1.24 12.13 -4.28
N TRP A 35 -1.69 12.40 -3.06
CA TRP A 35 -1.89 13.74 -2.54
C TRP A 35 -0.70 14.15 -1.66
N SER A 36 0.09 15.08 -2.18
CA SER A 36 1.33 15.59 -1.58
C SER A 36 1.05 16.38 -0.31
N ASN A 37 1.54 15.88 0.82
CA ASN A 37 1.46 16.51 2.12
C ASN A 37 2.86 16.77 2.67
N LEU A 38 3.16 18.04 2.98
CA LEU A 38 4.48 18.47 3.46
C LEU A 38 4.52 18.73 4.97
N GLY A 39 3.47 18.36 5.70
CA GLY A 39 3.44 18.48 7.17
C GLY A 39 4.52 17.60 7.81
N ALA A 40 5.11 18.06 8.92
CA ALA A 40 6.16 17.35 9.63
C ALA A 40 5.62 16.10 10.36
N GLU A 41 6.49 15.11 10.53
CA GLU A 41 6.22 13.99 11.44
C GLU A 41 6.46 14.40 12.91
N GLU A 42 5.69 13.82 13.82
CA GLU A 42 5.84 13.96 15.27
C GLU A 42 5.99 12.57 15.89
N ILE A 43 6.75 12.47 16.98
CA ILE A 43 6.78 11.26 17.81
C ILE A 43 5.47 11.20 18.60
N SER A 44 4.83 10.03 18.61
CA SER A 44 3.58 9.81 19.36
C SER A 44 3.80 9.89 20.87
N ALA A 45 2.72 10.05 21.64
CA ALA A 45 2.78 10.06 23.10
C ALA A 45 3.41 8.79 23.72
N SER A 46 3.38 7.66 23.00
CA SER A 46 4.05 6.42 23.41
C SER A 46 5.59 6.47 23.32
N GLY A 47 6.16 7.48 22.64
CA GLY A 47 7.60 7.62 22.41
C GLY A 47 8.20 6.70 21.33
N THR A 48 7.47 5.69 20.87
CA THR A 48 7.97 4.62 20.00
C THR A 48 7.32 4.58 18.61
N SER A 49 6.36 5.46 18.33
CA SER A 49 5.66 5.53 17.04
C SER A 49 5.67 6.96 16.50
N TYR A 50 5.15 7.13 15.29
CA TYR A 50 5.07 8.43 14.62
C TYR A 50 3.63 8.76 14.23
N LEU A 51 3.34 10.06 14.16
CA LEU A 51 2.10 10.59 13.61
C LEU A 51 2.39 11.80 12.72
N ASN A 52 1.45 12.13 11.86
CA ASN A 52 1.50 13.32 11.02
C ASN A 52 0.10 13.96 11.00
N ARG A 53 -0.01 15.10 11.69
CA ARG A 53 -1.31 15.78 11.88
C ARG A 53 -1.90 16.28 10.58
N THR A 54 -1.07 16.79 9.67
CA THR A 54 -1.51 17.26 8.35
C THR A 54 -2.08 16.12 7.53
N GLU A 55 -1.41 14.96 7.50
CA GLU A 55 -1.95 13.78 6.85
C GLU A 55 -3.27 13.33 7.50
N ALA A 56 -3.35 13.26 8.83
CA ALA A 56 -4.56 12.82 9.52
C ALA A 56 -5.78 13.74 9.25
N GLN A 57 -5.57 15.05 9.22
CA GLN A 57 -6.61 16.01 8.82
C GLN A 57 -7.06 15.80 7.38
N ASN A 58 -6.14 15.49 6.46
CA ASN A 58 -6.49 15.23 5.07
C ASN A 58 -7.16 13.86 4.88
N VAL A 59 -6.81 12.83 5.69
CA VAL A 59 -7.56 11.56 5.77
C VAL A 59 -9.02 11.85 6.13
N GLU A 60 -9.27 12.63 7.18
CA GLU A 60 -10.64 12.98 7.60
C GLU A 60 -11.40 13.68 6.48
N LYS A 61 -10.80 14.66 5.79
CA LYS A 61 -11.44 15.33 4.64
C LYS A 61 -11.84 14.37 3.53
N ILE A 62 -11.00 13.37 3.23
CA ILE A 62 -11.29 12.34 2.22
C ILE A 62 -12.48 11.49 2.66
N VAL A 63 -12.46 10.99 3.90
CA VAL A 63 -13.56 10.18 4.46
C VAL A 63 -14.87 10.97 4.45
N THR A 64 -14.84 12.22 4.89
CA THR A 64 -15.98 13.13 4.87
C THR A 64 -16.49 13.36 3.45
N ARG A 65 -15.60 13.46 2.45
CA ARG A 65 -16.01 13.57 1.04
C ARG A 65 -16.62 12.27 0.52
N PHE A 66 -16.11 11.11 0.90
CA PHE A 66 -16.72 9.82 0.55
C PHE A 66 -18.12 9.66 1.16
N PHE A 67 -18.31 10.04 2.43
CA PHE A 67 -19.63 10.04 3.05
C PHE A 67 -20.61 10.97 2.33
N LYS A 68 -20.18 12.18 1.94
CA LYS A 68 -20.99 13.10 1.13
C LYS A 68 -21.33 12.54 -0.25
N ALA A 69 -20.47 11.68 -0.80
CA ALA A 69 -20.68 10.98 -2.06
C ALA A 69 -21.49 9.68 -1.92
N GLY A 70 -22.04 9.37 -0.74
CA GLY A 70 -22.90 8.21 -0.50
C GLY A 70 -22.17 6.88 -0.27
N VAL A 71 -20.84 6.90 -0.13
CA VAL A 71 -20.05 5.69 0.18
C VAL A 71 -20.34 5.25 1.61
N GLN A 72 -20.61 3.96 1.79
CA GLN A 72 -20.88 3.40 3.11
C GLN A 72 -19.60 3.35 3.96
N PRO A 73 -19.66 3.56 5.28
CA PRO A 73 -18.48 3.49 6.14
C PRO A 73 -17.71 2.18 6.04
N GLY A 74 -18.42 1.05 6.00
CA GLY A 74 -17.84 -0.28 5.87
C GLY A 74 -17.06 -0.51 4.56
N ASP A 75 -17.27 0.33 3.54
CA ASP A 75 -16.62 0.25 2.24
C ASP A 75 -15.30 1.02 2.17
N ILE A 76 -14.95 1.74 3.24
CA ILE A 76 -13.75 2.56 3.35
C ILE A 76 -12.74 1.89 4.28
N GLY A 77 -11.47 1.81 3.85
CA GLY A 77 -10.35 1.39 4.68
C GLY A 77 -9.24 2.44 4.71
N ILE A 78 -8.69 2.68 5.90
CA ILE A 78 -7.51 3.51 6.10
C ILE A 78 -6.36 2.61 6.55
N ILE A 79 -5.27 2.68 5.80
CA ILE A 79 -4.04 1.94 6.07
C ILE A 79 -2.97 2.94 6.49
N THR A 80 -2.31 2.67 7.61
CA THR A 80 -1.14 3.44 8.05
C THR A 80 -0.13 2.54 8.74
N PRO A 81 1.17 2.71 8.48
CA PRO A 81 2.20 1.84 9.05
C PRO A 81 2.52 2.11 10.52
N TYR A 82 2.06 3.23 11.08
CA TYR A 82 2.38 3.65 12.45
C TYR A 82 1.15 3.62 13.35
N GLU A 83 1.28 2.95 14.49
CA GLU A 83 0.23 2.85 15.50
C GLU A 83 -0.15 4.22 16.07
N GLY A 84 0.84 5.12 16.23
CA GLY A 84 0.60 6.51 16.64
C GLY A 84 -0.34 7.25 15.67
N GLN A 85 -0.12 7.11 14.35
CA GLN A 85 -1.00 7.67 13.34
C GLN A 85 -2.37 6.99 13.33
N ARG A 86 -2.45 5.66 13.48
CA ARG A 86 -3.71 4.92 13.51
C ARG A 86 -4.63 5.48 14.61
N SER A 87 -4.09 5.54 15.83
CA SER A 87 -4.79 6.07 16.99
C SER A 87 -5.18 7.54 16.78
N TYR A 88 -4.27 8.37 16.27
CA TYR A 88 -4.54 9.78 16.02
C TYR A 88 -5.63 10.02 14.98
N VAL A 89 -5.64 9.28 13.87
CA VAL A 89 -6.68 9.35 12.83
C VAL A 89 -8.05 8.99 13.41
N VAL A 90 -8.16 7.91 14.18
CA VAL A 90 -9.41 7.50 14.82
C VAL A 90 -9.92 8.61 15.76
N SER A 91 -9.05 9.12 16.64
CA SER A 91 -9.42 10.21 17.56
C SER A 91 -9.81 11.49 16.83
N SER A 92 -9.07 11.86 15.77
CA SER A 92 -9.34 13.07 14.98
C SER A 92 -10.69 12.97 14.28
N MET A 93 -11.00 11.86 13.60
CA MET A 93 -12.29 11.69 12.92
C MET A 93 -13.47 11.76 13.89
N GLN A 94 -13.34 11.18 15.09
CA GLN A 94 -14.39 11.24 16.12
C GLN A 94 -14.56 12.63 16.75
N ALA A 95 -13.50 13.44 16.79
CA ALA A 95 -13.51 14.76 17.39
C ALA A 95 -13.95 15.86 16.42
N THR A 96 -13.49 15.82 15.17
CA THR A 96 -13.67 16.92 14.21
C THR A 96 -14.56 16.57 13.02
N GLY A 97 -14.91 15.29 12.84
CA GLY A 97 -15.70 14.84 11.71
C GLY A 97 -17.12 15.43 11.69
N SER A 98 -17.60 15.82 10.51
CA SER A 98 -18.91 16.48 10.36
C SER A 98 -20.12 15.53 10.35
N PHE A 99 -19.91 14.22 10.49
CA PHE A 99 -20.94 13.18 10.43
C PHE A 99 -21.11 12.55 11.82
N LYS A 100 -22.12 11.68 11.97
CA LYS A 100 -22.34 10.93 13.22
C LYS A 100 -21.08 10.13 13.60
N LYS A 101 -20.73 10.11 14.89
CA LYS A 101 -19.53 9.41 15.39
C LYS A 101 -19.56 7.92 15.08
N GLU A 102 -20.76 7.34 15.04
CA GLU A 102 -21.02 5.94 14.71
C GLU A 102 -20.51 5.61 13.29
N ASN A 103 -20.76 6.49 12.32
CA ASN A 103 -20.27 6.30 10.95
C ASN A 103 -18.72 6.25 10.92
N TYR A 104 -18.03 7.11 11.66
CA TYR A 104 -16.56 7.08 11.69
C TYR A 104 -16.00 5.85 12.41
N LYS A 105 -16.74 5.25 13.36
CA LYS A 105 -16.32 4.02 14.05
C LYS A 105 -16.39 2.80 13.13
N GLU A 106 -17.25 2.81 12.13
CA GLU A 106 -17.37 1.74 11.14
C GLU A 106 -16.28 1.80 10.05
N VAL A 107 -15.63 2.95 9.87
CA VAL A 107 -14.47 3.07 8.98
C VAL A 107 -13.29 2.35 9.61
N GLU A 108 -12.74 1.42 8.84
CA GLU A 108 -11.68 0.57 9.34
C GLU A 108 -10.31 1.26 9.26
N VAL A 109 -9.60 1.39 10.37
CA VAL A 109 -8.25 1.98 10.44
C VAL A 109 -7.27 0.96 11.02
N ALA A 110 -6.33 0.48 10.21
CA ALA A 110 -5.38 -0.54 10.67
C ALA A 110 -4.02 -0.48 9.94
N SER A 111 -3.08 -1.29 10.42
CA SER A 111 -1.78 -1.48 9.79
C SER A 111 -1.88 -2.31 8.50
N VAL A 112 -0.84 -2.25 7.67
CA VAL A 112 -0.77 -3.05 6.43
C VAL A 112 -0.91 -4.54 6.74
N ASP A 113 -0.24 -5.01 7.78
CA ASP A 113 -0.22 -6.44 8.15
C ASP A 113 -1.62 -6.89 8.61
N ALA A 114 -2.33 -6.06 9.36
CA ALA A 114 -3.71 -6.33 9.76
C ALA A 114 -4.68 -6.36 8.55
N PHE A 115 -4.42 -5.60 7.49
CA PHE A 115 -5.20 -5.57 6.25
C PHE A 115 -4.91 -6.74 5.29
N GLN A 116 -3.99 -7.65 5.62
CA GLN A 116 -3.69 -8.79 4.77
C GLN A 116 -4.93 -9.68 4.58
N GLY A 117 -5.14 -10.15 3.34
CA GLY A 117 -6.30 -10.97 2.99
C GLY A 117 -7.62 -10.20 2.83
N ARG A 118 -7.72 -8.97 3.32
CA ARG A 118 -8.96 -8.16 3.29
C ARG A 118 -8.92 -7.13 2.17
N GLU A 119 -10.06 -6.57 1.83
CA GLU A 119 -10.22 -5.58 0.75
C GLU A 119 -11.36 -4.62 1.08
N LYS A 120 -11.31 -3.42 0.50
CA LYS A 120 -12.33 -2.38 0.62
C LYS A 120 -12.58 -1.74 -0.74
N ASP A 121 -13.74 -1.12 -0.92
CA ASP A 121 -14.05 -0.40 -2.14
C ASP A 121 -13.08 0.78 -2.34
N PHE A 122 -12.84 1.53 -1.27
CA PHE A 122 -11.91 2.66 -1.27
C PHE A 122 -10.87 2.52 -0.17
N ILE A 123 -9.59 2.70 -0.54
CA ILE A 123 -8.46 2.70 0.40
C ILE A 123 -7.80 4.06 0.46
N ILE A 124 -7.48 4.48 1.68
CA ILE A 124 -6.67 5.65 1.97
C ILE A 124 -5.39 5.16 2.65
N LEU A 125 -4.23 5.42 2.06
CA LEU A 125 -2.92 5.10 2.62
C LEU A 125 -2.25 6.37 3.16
N SER A 126 -2.02 6.45 4.48
CA SER A 126 -1.23 7.53 5.10
C SER A 126 0.21 7.05 5.31
N CYS A 127 1.18 7.74 4.72
CA CYS A 127 2.59 7.38 4.79
C CYS A 127 3.27 7.89 6.06
N VAL A 128 2.81 9.00 6.63
CA VAL A 128 3.30 9.64 7.87
C VAL A 128 4.68 10.28 7.75
N ARG A 129 5.66 9.55 7.19
CA ARG A 129 7.07 9.95 7.22
C ARG A 129 7.33 11.22 6.41
N SER A 130 7.90 12.20 7.10
CA SER A 130 8.16 13.54 6.61
C SER A 130 9.35 14.14 7.39
N ASN A 131 10.54 13.62 7.11
CA ASN A 131 11.80 14.00 7.74
C ASN A 131 12.95 14.14 6.70
N ASP A 132 14.04 14.78 7.09
CA ASP A 132 15.17 14.99 6.18
C ASP A 132 16.20 13.84 6.18
N HIS A 133 16.39 13.13 7.30
CA HIS A 133 17.55 12.25 7.50
C HIS A 133 17.27 10.86 8.11
N GLN A 134 16.07 10.58 8.61
CA GLN A 134 15.76 9.36 9.39
C GLN A 134 15.18 8.22 8.53
N GLY A 135 15.17 8.38 7.22
CA GLY A 135 14.61 7.40 6.29
C GLY A 135 13.09 7.23 6.43
N ILE A 136 12.56 6.19 5.79
CA ILE A 136 11.11 5.94 5.70
C ILE A 136 10.65 4.73 6.54
N GLY A 137 11.57 4.06 7.23
CA GLY A 137 11.30 2.93 8.11
C GLY A 137 10.43 1.85 7.44
N PHE A 138 9.31 1.51 8.07
CA PHE A 138 8.35 0.48 7.63
C PHE A 138 7.95 0.57 6.15
N LEU A 139 7.92 1.78 5.59
CA LEU A 139 7.54 1.99 4.19
C LEU A 139 8.57 1.46 3.17
N SER A 140 9.78 1.08 3.60
CA SER A 140 10.80 0.55 2.70
C SER A 140 10.55 -0.89 2.27
N ASP A 141 9.68 -1.65 2.97
CA ASP A 141 9.39 -3.04 2.62
C ASP A 141 8.51 -3.14 1.35
N PRO A 142 9.03 -3.68 0.23
CA PRO A 142 8.29 -3.81 -1.01
C PRO A 142 7.03 -4.68 -0.89
N ARG A 143 7.05 -5.70 -0.02
CA ARG A 143 5.93 -6.63 0.17
C ARG A 143 4.76 -5.92 0.83
N ARG A 144 5.03 -5.14 1.87
CA ARG A 144 4.03 -4.33 2.58
C ARG A 144 3.45 -3.26 1.66
N LEU A 145 4.28 -2.59 0.86
CA LEU A 145 3.77 -1.64 -0.13
C LEU A 145 2.85 -2.33 -1.14
N ASN A 146 3.24 -3.49 -1.68
CA ASN A 146 2.39 -4.24 -2.59
C ASN A 146 1.05 -4.65 -1.97
N VAL A 147 1.05 -5.09 -0.71
CA VAL A 147 -0.19 -5.39 0.04
C VAL A 147 -1.06 -4.14 0.11
N ALA A 148 -0.53 -3.01 0.58
CA ALA A 148 -1.26 -1.76 0.74
C ALA A 148 -1.89 -1.26 -0.56
N LEU A 149 -1.12 -1.29 -1.67
CA LEU A 149 -1.58 -0.82 -2.98
C LEU A 149 -2.70 -1.70 -3.57
N THR A 150 -2.77 -2.98 -3.19
CA THR A 150 -3.71 -3.97 -3.75
C THR A 150 -4.91 -4.25 -2.83
N ARG A 151 -5.22 -3.36 -1.88
CA ARG A 151 -6.40 -3.49 -1.00
C ARG A 151 -7.67 -2.84 -1.55
N ALA A 152 -7.54 -1.93 -2.52
CA ALA A 152 -8.67 -1.19 -3.09
C ALA A 152 -9.30 -1.94 -4.25
N LYS A 153 -10.64 -1.94 -4.32
CA LYS A 153 -11.39 -2.39 -5.51
C LYS A 153 -11.61 -1.27 -6.51
N TYR A 154 -12.10 -0.12 -6.04
CA TYR A 154 -12.58 0.98 -6.89
C TYR A 154 -11.72 2.22 -6.82
N GLY A 155 -11.11 2.54 -5.68
CA GLY A 155 -10.23 3.71 -5.64
C GLY A 155 -9.18 3.73 -4.53
N LEU A 156 -8.05 4.38 -4.83
CA LEU A 156 -6.89 4.46 -3.95
C LEU A 156 -6.40 5.91 -3.79
N VAL A 157 -6.39 6.41 -2.56
CA VAL A 157 -5.79 7.70 -2.21
C VAL A 157 -4.54 7.45 -1.37
N ILE A 158 -3.39 7.98 -1.80
CA ILE A 158 -2.14 7.92 -1.02
C ILE A 158 -1.82 9.33 -0.54
N LEU A 159 -1.58 9.50 0.76
CA LEU A 159 -1.12 10.72 1.39
C LEU A 159 0.33 10.53 1.81
N GLY A 160 1.20 11.48 1.47
CA GLY A 160 2.60 11.39 1.89
C GLY A 160 3.43 12.58 1.45
N ASN A 161 4.64 12.69 2.02
CA ASN A 161 5.62 13.67 1.58
C ASN A 161 6.47 13.11 0.41
N PRO A 162 6.23 13.55 -0.85
CA PRO A 162 6.95 13.01 -2.00
C PRO A 162 8.46 13.32 -1.95
N LYS A 163 8.90 14.39 -1.26
CA LYS A 163 10.33 14.72 -1.13
C LYS A 163 11.08 13.68 -0.31
N VAL A 164 10.43 13.13 0.71
CA VAL A 164 11.03 12.14 1.61
C VAL A 164 10.93 10.76 1.00
N LEU A 165 9.75 10.41 0.48
CA LEU A 165 9.49 9.10 -0.11
C LEU A 165 10.31 8.88 -1.39
N SER A 166 10.51 9.89 -2.23
CA SER A 166 11.28 9.76 -3.49
C SER A 166 12.76 9.45 -3.30
N LYS A 167 13.31 9.57 -2.08
CA LYS A 167 14.67 9.11 -1.76
C LYS A 167 14.77 7.58 -1.80
N HIS A 168 13.65 6.87 -1.60
CA HIS A 168 13.61 5.41 -1.70
C HIS A 168 13.29 4.97 -3.13
N PRO A 169 14.08 4.09 -3.77
CA PRO A 169 13.92 3.73 -5.19
C PRO A 169 12.51 3.26 -5.57
N LEU A 170 11.90 2.40 -4.76
CA LEU A 170 10.56 1.88 -5.04
C LEU A 170 9.48 2.98 -5.02
N TRP A 171 9.58 3.89 -4.05
CA TRP A 171 8.65 5.02 -3.92
C TRP A 171 8.89 6.07 -4.98
N HIS A 172 10.15 6.29 -5.40
CA HIS A 172 10.48 7.11 -6.55
C HIS A 172 9.73 6.66 -7.80
N TYR A 173 9.78 5.35 -8.11
CA TYR A 173 9.04 4.80 -9.25
C TYR A 173 7.53 4.91 -9.11
N LEU A 174 7.00 4.68 -7.92
CA LEU A 174 5.57 4.86 -7.67
C LEU A 174 5.17 6.33 -7.91
N LEU A 175 5.91 7.28 -7.37
CA LEU A 175 5.65 8.72 -7.56
C LEU A 175 5.75 9.14 -9.03
N LEU A 176 6.73 8.63 -9.78
CA LEU A 176 6.82 8.85 -11.22
C LEU A 176 5.60 8.29 -11.94
N HIS A 177 5.14 7.09 -11.60
CA HIS A 177 3.94 6.48 -12.18
C HIS A 177 2.68 7.34 -11.97
N PHE A 178 2.50 7.89 -10.76
CA PHE A 178 1.40 8.82 -10.46
C PHE A 178 1.56 10.15 -11.21
N LYS A 179 2.79 10.68 -11.30
CA LYS A 179 3.09 11.91 -12.04
C LYS A 179 2.78 11.78 -13.53
N GLU A 180 3.23 10.71 -14.17
CA GLU A 180 3.02 10.45 -15.61
C GLU A 180 1.54 10.28 -15.98
N ARG A 181 0.70 9.91 -15.00
CA ARG A 181 -0.76 9.80 -15.15
C ARG A 181 -1.52 11.04 -14.69
N ASN A 182 -0.84 12.12 -14.34
CA ASN A 182 -1.44 13.34 -13.79
C ASN A 182 -2.23 13.11 -12.47
N CYS A 183 -1.90 12.04 -11.74
CA CYS A 183 -2.52 11.66 -10.47
C CYS A 183 -1.67 12.09 -9.24
N LEU A 184 -0.52 12.73 -9.44
CA LEU A 184 0.27 13.35 -8.37
C LEU A 184 -0.17 14.81 -8.19
N VAL A 185 -0.82 15.11 -7.07
CA VAL A 185 -1.51 16.38 -6.84
C VAL A 185 -1.18 17.02 -5.48
N GLU A 186 -1.43 18.30 -5.38
CA GLU A 186 -1.31 19.13 -4.18
C GLU A 186 -2.46 20.14 -4.07
N GLY A 187 -2.50 20.92 -2.99
CA GLY A 187 -3.55 21.90 -2.74
C GLY A 187 -4.74 21.32 -1.96
N PRO A 188 -5.81 22.11 -1.77
CA PRO A 188 -7.00 21.67 -1.05
C PRO A 188 -7.81 20.65 -1.86
N LEU A 189 -8.51 19.73 -1.18
CA LEU A 189 -9.34 18.70 -1.84
C LEU A 189 -10.41 19.27 -2.78
N THR A 190 -10.87 20.49 -2.51
CA THR A 190 -11.85 21.22 -3.33
C THR A 190 -11.26 21.80 -4.61
N ASN A 191 -9.94 21.90 -4.73
CA ASN A 191 -9.23 22.46 -5.87
C ASN A 191 -7.84 21.82 -6.01
N LEU A 192 -7.82 20.51 -6.27
CA LEU A 192 -6.58 19.76 -6.46
C LEU A 192 -5.86 20.24 -7.72
N GLN A 193 -4.55 20.45 -7.60
CA GLN A 193 -3.67 20.89 -8.68
C GLN A 193 -2.55 19.88 -8.88
N GLN A 194 -2.10 19.68 -10.11
CA GLN A 194 -0.97 18.80 -10.37
C GLN A 194 0.31 19.34 -9.74
N THR A 195 1.10 18.47 -9.12
CA THR A 195 2.38 18.87 -8.53
C THR A 195 3.45 19.01 -9.62
N TYR A 196 3.83 20.24 -9.95
CA TYR A 196 4.91 20.51 -10.90
C TYR A 196 6.31 20.15 -10.34
N ARG A 197 6.46 20.17 -9.01
CA ARG A 197 7.69 19.82 -8.28
C ARG A 197 7.85 18.30 -8.04
N GLY A 198 7.57 17.49 -9.05
CA GLY A 198 7.75 16.03 -8.96
C GLY A 198 9.23 15.64 -8.84
N PRO A 199 9.53 14.39 -8.45
CA PRO A 199 10.91 13.93 -8.27
C PRO A 199 11.73 14.12 -9.55
N GLN A 200 12.93 14.70 -9.42
CA GLN A 200 13.90 14.82 -10.49
C GLN A 200 14.30 13.40 -10.93
N ARG A 201 14.32 13.11 -12.24
CA ARG A 201 14.66 11.78 -12.78
C ARG A 201 15.98 11.29 -12.19
N TYR A 202 15.94 10.28 -11.30
CA TYR A 202 17.15 9.64 -10.81
C TYR A 202 17.56 8.56 -11.81
N GLN A 203 18.60 8.82 -12.59
CA GLN A 203 18.93 8.10 -13.82
C GLN A 203 19.52 6.68 -13.62
N MET A 204 19.60 6.15 -12.38
CA MET A 204 20.33 4.90 -12.07
C MET A 204 19.51 3.75 -11.45
N ALA A 205 18.20 3.87 -11.24
CA ALA A 205 17.50 2.90 -10.38
C ALA A 205 16.95 1.63 -11.10
N TYR A 206 17.08 1.47 -12.42
CA TYR A 206 16.41 0.35 -13.12
C TYR A 206 17.12 -0.99 -12.92
N GLN A 207 18.41 -0.97 -12.59
CA GLN A 207 19.20 -2.18 -12.36
C GLN A 207 19.13 -2.68 -10.90
N HIS A 208 18.96 -1.77 -9.93
CA HIS A 208 18.98 -2.13 -8.50
C HIS A 208 17.66 -2.69 -7.96
N ALA A 209 16.50 -2.27 -8.49
CA ALA A 209 15.21 -2.77 -8.02
C ALA A 209 15.01 -4.26 -8.36
N ASN A 210 15.44 -4.70 -9.55
CA ASN A 210 15.38 -6.11 -9.94
C ASN A 210 16.32 -6.99 -9.08
N ALA A 211 17.48 -6.45 -8.66
CA ALA A 211 18.42 -7.16 -7.80
C ALA A 211 17.88 -7.37 -6.38
N MET A 212 17.02 -6.48 -5.88
CA MET A 212 16.41 -6.60 -4.55
C MET A 212 15.18 -7.53 -4.51
N THR A 213 14.52 -7.78 -5.65
CA THR A 213 13.33 -8.66 -5.73
C THR A 213 13.68 -10.11 -6.10
N SER A 214 14.82 -10.35 -6.75
CA SER A 214 15.33 -11.70 -6.98
C SER A 214 16.28 -12.10 -5.85
N GLY A 215 15.84 -12.94 -4.93
CA GLY A 215 16.68 -13.57 -3.90
C GLY A 215 17.72 -14.54 -4.48
N ARG A 216 18.57 -14.08 -5.40
CA ARG A 216 19.68 -14.85 -5.97
C ARG A 216 20.98 -14.39 -5.31
N GLN A 217 21.42 -15.15 -4.31
CA GLN A 217 22.85 -15.21 -3.98
C GLN A 217 23.60 -15.61 -5.25
N SER A 218 24.37 -14.68 -5.81
CA SER A 218 25.41 -15.02 -6.76
C SER A 218 26.75 -14.75 -6.10
N SER A 219 27.44 -15.85 -5.81
CA SER A 219 28.84 -15.89 -5.42
C SER A 219 29.67 -15.21 -6.52
N TRP A 220 30.37 -14.13 -6.18
CA TRP A 220 31.40 -13.56 -7.03
C TRP A 220 32.66 -13.31 -6.22
N ASN A 221 33.71 -13.97 -6.69
CA ASN A 221 35.07 -14.03 -6.19
C ASN A 221 35.88 -12.86 -6.79
N GLY A 222 36.64 -12.15 -5.94
CA GLY A 222 37.86 -11.44 -6.35
C GLY A 222 37.76 -9.93 -6.62
N GLY A 223 38.50 -9.14 -5.80
CA GLY A 223 39.13 -7.88 -6.21
C GLY A 223 38.72 -6.62 -5.43
N LYS A 224 39.41 -6.33 -4.32
CA LYS A 224 39.37 -5.01 -3.64
C LYS A 224 40.02 -3.92 -4.50
N PRO A 225 39.66 -2.64 -4.30
CA PRO A 225 40.55 -1.81 -3.49
C PRO A 225 39.85 -1.11 -2.31
N ARG A 226 40.69 -0.81 -1.33
CA ARG A 226 40.46 -0.28 0.02
C ARG A 226 40.11 1.22 -0.03
N GLN A 227 39.03 1.60 0.65
CA GLN A 227 38.85 2.97 1.17
C GLN A 227 38.24 2.86 2.57
N GLU A 228 39.01 3.33 3.55
CA GLU A 228 38.72 3.31 4.97
C GLU A 228 37.68 4.39 5.30
N TYR A 229 36.56 3.98 5.90
CA TYR A 229 35.81 4.81 6.83
C TYR A 229 35.56 3.97 8.07
N ASN A 230 36.30 4.31 9.14
CA ASN A 230 36.02 3.87 10.49
C ASN A 230 34.76 4.59 10.98
N ASP A 231 33.75 3.84 11.38
CA ASP A 231 32.86 4.29 12.45
C ASP A 231 32.45 3.09 13.32
N ASN A 232 33.05 3.03 14.50
CA ASN A 232 32.68 2.15 15.59
C ASN A 232 31.56 2.85 16.37
N GLY A 233 30.31 2.48 16.09
CA GLY A 233 29.15 2.90 16.85
C GLY A 233 28.10 1.80 16.82
N SER A 234 28.01 1.05 17.91
CA SER A 234 27.12 -0.09 18.14
C SER A 234 25.65 0.14 17.70
N ILE A 235 25.21 -0.58 16.67
CA ILE A 235 23.79 -0.81 16.40
C ILE A 235 23.30 -1.87 17.38
N ILE A 236 22.64 -1.43 18.44
CA ILE A 236 21.75 -2.28 19.23
C ILE A 236 20.52 -2.52 18.35
N GLY A 237 20.32 -3.77 17.94
CA GLY A 237 19.11 -4.21 17.26
C GLY A 237 17.92 -4.07 18.20
N TYR A 238 17.05 -3.12 17.91
CA TYR A 238 15.77 -2.95 18.61
C TYR A 238 14.66 -3.47 17.71
N ILE A 239 14.20 -4.69 18.02
CA ILE A 239 12.97 -5.29 17.51
C ILE A 239 11.95 -5.09 18.66
N PRO A 240 10.87 -4.32 18.50
CA PRO A 240 9.79 -4.33 19.47
C PRO A 240 9.01 -5.65 19.32
N ASP A 241 9.13 -6.52 20.31
CA ASP A 241 8.18 -7.60 20.57
C ASP A 241 6.87 -6.99 21.03
N ASP A 242 5.80 -7.09 20.25
CA ASP A 242 4.42 -6.90 20.72
C ASP A 242 3.44 -7.60 19.76
N VAL A 243 3.48 -8.94 19.76
CA VAL A 243 2.32 -9.78 19.43
C VAL A 243 2.26 -10.93 20.44
N SER A 244 1.90 -10.63 21.68
CA SER A 244 1.61 -11.66 22.69
C SER A 244 0.10 -11.81 22.90
N SER A 245 -0.41 -12.89 22.30
CA SER A 245 -1.29 -13.89 22.93
C SER A 245 -2.41 -13.40 23.85
N VAL A 246 -3.65 -13.47 23.35
CA VAL A 246 -4.82 -13.68 24.20
C VAL A 246 -5.16 -15.17 24.17
N HIS A 247 -4.81 -15.87 25.24
CA HIS A 247 -5.27 -17.22 25.55
C HIS A 247 -6.67 -17.06 26.19
N SER A 248 -7.71 -17.58 25.55
CA SER A 248 -8.98 -17.88 26.22
C SER A 248 -9.14 -19.40 26.28
N SER A 249 -9.04 -19.90 27.50
CA SER A 249 -9.34 -21.25 27.94
C SER A 249 -10.85 -21.47 27.96
N ALA A 250 -11.33 -22.52 27.28
CA ALA A 250 -12.55 -23.24 27.65
C ALA A 250 -12.49 -24.66 27.07
N LEU A 251 -12.45 -25.63 27.98
CA LEU A 251 -12.51 -27.07 27.72
C LEU A 251 -13.96 -27.54 27.65
N GLY A 252 -14.19 -28.59 26.85
CA GLY A 252 -15.38 -29.44 26.82
C GLY A 252 -16.07 -29.44 25.46
N GLY A 253 -16.32 -30.55 24.77
CA GLY A 253 -16.07 -31.96 25.01
C GLY A 253 -16.86 -32.77 23.95
N VAL A 254 -16.22 -33.84 23.46
CA VAL A 254 -16.75 -35.13 22.96
C VAL A 254 -17.58 -35.23 21.66
N ASN A 255 -17.33 -36.36 20.97
CA ASN A 255 -18.04 -37.06 19.88
C ASN A 255 -17.76 -36.59 18.44
N ASP A 256 -17.57 -37.45 17.43
CA ASP A 256 -17.39 -38.90 17.35
C ASP A 256 -16.84 -39.22 15.95
N SER A 257 -16.24 -40.40 15.86
CA SER A 257 -15.77 -41.17 14.70
C SER A 257 -16.49 -40.94 13.35
N PHE A 258 -15.76 -40.93 12.22
CA PHE A 258 -15.89 -41.90 11.11
C PHE A 258 -14.98 -41.53 9.91
N SER A 259 -14.33 -42.56 9.36
CA SER A 259 -13.66 -42.67 8.04
C SER A 259 -14.01 -44.09 7.53
N PRO A 260 -13.59 -44.56 6.33
CA PRO A 260 -12.98 -43.91 5.16
C PRO A 260 -13.68 -44.33 3.83
N ALA A 261 -13.21 -43.83 2.67
CA ALA A 261 -13.07 -44.67 1.47
C ALA A 261 -12.10 -44.07 0.44
N ILE A 262 -11.17 -44.93 0.04
CA ILE A 262 -10.17 -44.80 -1.02
C ILE A 262 -10.80 -45.18 -2.36
N ALA A 263 -10.44 -44.50 -3.45
CA ALA A 263 -10.38 -45.13 -4.78
C ALA A 263 -9.39 -44.40 -5.71
N GLN A 264 -8.46 -45.19 -6.24
CA GLN A 264 -7.48 -44.85 -7.28
C GLN A 264 -8.15 -44.77 -8.66
N GLY A 265 -7.56 -44.01 -9.59
CA GLY A 265 -7.95 -44.00 -10.99
C GLY A 265 -6.95 -43.26 -11.87
N THR A 266 -6.14 -44.03 -12.57
CA THR A 266 -5.08 -43.70 -13.53
C THR A 266 -5.58 -42.97 -14.79
N ALA A 267 -4.75 -42.10 -15.39
CA ALA A 267 -4.19 -42.25 -16.75
C ALA A 267 -3.76 -40.92 -17.39
N SER A 268 -2.60 -41.01 -18.04
CA SER A 268 -1.87 -40.04 -18.84
C SER A 268 -2.51 -39.68 -20.19
N SER A 269 -2.25 -38.48 -20.69
CA SER A 269 -1.93 -38.26 -22.12
C SER A 269 -1.28 -36.89 -22.36
N THR A 270 -0.20 -36.91 -23.14
CA THR A 270 0.62 -35.81 -23.62
C THR A 270 0.22 -35.44 -25.06
N HIS A 271 0.37 -34.16 -25.41
CA HIS A 271 0.58 -33.52 -26.75
C HIS A 271 -0.10 -32.14 -26.73
N SER A 272 0.38 -31.04 -27.31
CA SER A 272 1.49 -30.75 -28.22
C SER A 272 1.74 -29.23 -28.20
N ILE A 273 2.97 -28.82 -28.55
CA ILE A 273 3.41 -27.43 -28.68
C ILE A 273 2.96 -26.88 -30.04
N SER A 274 2.44 -25.65 -30.09
CA SER A 274 2.45 -24.83 -31.29
C SER A 274 2.76 -23.37 -30.95
N TYR A 275 3.74 -22.82 -31.67
CA TYR A 275 4.17 -21.42 -31.64
C TYR A 275 3.27 -20.59 -32.57
N ARG A 276 2.81 -19.40 -32.14
CA ARG A 276 2.50 -18.33 -33.10
C ARG A 276 2.60 -16.90 -32.53
N GLU A 277 3.50 -16.17 -33.17
CA GLU A 277 3.54 -14.75 -33.53
C GLU A 277 3.39 -13.62 -32.50
N ARG A 278 4.42 -12.76 -32.54
CA ARG A 278 4.62 -11.52 -31.82
C ARG A 278 3.57 -10.47 -32.21
N GLY A 279 2.77 -10.04 -31.25
CA GLY A 279 1.97 -8.82 -31.31
C GLY A 279 2.57 -7.74 -30.39
N THR A 280 2.65 -6.53 -30.90
CA THR A 280 3.08 -5.27 -30.24
C THR A 280 2.50 -5.05 -28.83
N PRO A 281 3.25 -4.43 -27.89
CA PRO A 281 2.81 -4.33 -26.49
C PRO A 281 1.60 -3.40 -26.32
N ARG A 282 0.51 -3.96 -25.78
CA ARG A 282 -0.69 -3.26 -25.36
C ARG A 282 -0.42 -2.47 -24.07
N THR A 283 -1.04 -1.29 -24.00
CA THR A 283 -1.05 -0.32 -22.89
C THR A 283 -1.21 -0.99 -21.52
N VAL A 284 -0.28 -0.72 -20.60
CA VAL A 284 -0.28 -1.29 -19.25
C VAL A 284 -1.36 -0.60 -18.39
N THR A 285 -2.53 -1.23 -18.32
CA THR A 285 -3.69 -0.82 -17.51
C THR A 285 -3.45 -1.08 -16.02
N ASN A 286 -3.80 -0.09 -15.17
CA ASN A 286 -3.91 -0.08 -13.70
C ASN A 286 -3.56 -1.38 -12.96
N VAL A 287 -2.26 -1.61 -12.72
CA VAL A 287 -1.73 -2.82 -12.05
C VAL A 287 -2.05 -2.86 -10.55
N PHE A 288 -2.49 -1.74 -9.95
CA PHE A 288 -2.67 -1.66 -8.49
C PHE A 288 -4.02 -2.19 -7.98
N LEU A 289 -5.03 -2.37 -8.85
CA LEU A 289 -6.38 -2.71 -8.40
C LEU A 289 -6.76 -4.19 -8.54
N LEU A 290 -5.84 -5.11 -8.89
CA LEU A 290 -6.20 -6.50 -9.21
C LEU A 290 -5.21 -7.56 -8.71
N ARG A 291 -5.75 -8.71 -8.29
CA ARG A 291 -5.05 -9.94 -7.84
C ARG A 291 -5.21 -11.10 -8.84
N PRO A 292 -4.35 -12.13 -8.77
CA PRO A 292 -4.58 -13.44 -9.39
C PRO A 292 -5.47 -14.34 -8.52
N HIS A 293 -6.28 -15.19 -9.16
CA HIS A 293 -6.96 -16.31 -8.52
C HIS A 293 -5.93 -17.37 -8.08
N ASN A 294 -5.87 -17.71 -6.80
CA ASN A 294 -5.34 -19.01 -6.38
C ASN A 294 -6.52 -19.98 -6.26
N ARG A 295 -6.45 -21.05 -7.07
CA ARG A 295 -7.07 -22.34 -6.75
C ARG A 295 -6.20 -23.08 -5.75
#